data_AF-A0A6G3ZEF8-F1
#
_entry.id   AF-A0A6G3ZEF8-F1
#
_cell.length_a   1.000
_cell.length_b   1.000
_cell.length_c   1.000
_cell.angle_alpha   90.00
_cell.angle_beta   90.00
_cell.angle_gamma   90.00
#
_symmetry.space_group_name_H-M   'P 1'
#
loop_
_entity.id
_entity.type
_entity.pdbx_description
1 polymer ?
#
loop_
_entity_poly.entity_id
_entity_poly.type
_entity_poly.pdbx_seq_one_letter_code
_entity_poly.pdbx_strand_id
1 'polypeptide(L)'
;FENQAEGIQLPIRIVGHLVNPGTITVSITPQADVQYGTDFTTEPDGSSGSVTLNVSERSASAVLSVFPSVEAGFNTDKLINFKLEGVSGGLFLATESVDFELTIQDESLNVDVLAFTSFEEPAAGDVNNYSAPDSTFLPNNPGENSVDYVSAGGEMGFDTSYLPGEEGGEDTSLIFGVTNVTNEPDEYNIGAFFNGSQAYVTSDADGLAEIVFDEVEIPSKFNSLKVRLSVYFVDASWEEDDEFDIFWRTEDGDETLMSFRSNGELMTDSPDGTGNVLVDDWFTFNMEVTNMKKGRLVIQVGTNSGSEYAFIDDIVIGGVE
;
A
#
# COMPACT_ATOMS: atom_id res chain seq x y z
N PHE A 1 5.89 8.61 2.24
CA PHE A 1 5.77 7.87 0.99
C PHE A 1 6.11 8.77 -0.18
N GLU A 2 6.72 8.25 -1.26
CA GLU A 2 7.11 9.07 -2.42
C GLU A 2 5.90 9.63 -3.19
N ASN A 3 4.73 9.00 -3.04
CA ASN A 3 3.44 9.44 -3.60
C ASN A 3 2.65 10.46 -2.74
N GLN A 4 3.21 10.97 -1.64
CA GLN A 4 2.45 11.78 -0.67
C GLN A 4 2.12 13.20 -1.19
N ALA A 5 1.02 13.31 -1.94
CA ALA A 5 0.60 14.54 -2.62
C ALA A 5 0.32 15.72 -1.67
N GLU A 6 -0.13 15.44 -0.43
CA GLU A 6 -0.40 16.47 0.58
C GLU A 6 0.87 17.00 1.27
N GLY A 7 2.02 16.37 1.01
CA GLY A 7 3.29 16.68 1.66
C GLY A 7 3.38 16.16 3.10
N ILE A 8 4.61 15.88 3.51
CA ILE A 8 4.96 15.46 4.87
C ILE A 8 5.08 16.70 5.75
N GLN A 9 4.25 16.78 6.78
CA GLN A 9 4.23 17.91 7.70
C GLN A 9 5.24 17.72 8.83
N LEU A 10 6.20 18.65 8.96
CA LEU A 10 7.18 18.68 10.03
C LEU A 10 6.82 19.80 11.03
N PRO A 11 6.02 19.51 12.06
CA PRO A 11 5.62 20.52 13.04
C PRO A 11 6.77 20.86 13.99
N ILE A 12 7.13 22.14 14.05
CA ILE A 12 8.07 22.68 15.03
C ILE A 12 7.29 23.27 16.18
N ARG A 13 7.41 22.62 17.35
CA ARG A 13 6.73 23.05 18.57
C ARG A 13 7.41 24.25 19.21
N ILE A 14 6.61 25.24 19.59
CA ILE A 14 7.07 26.43 20.31
C ILE A 14 6.54 26.37 21.74
N VAL A 15 7.46 26.45 22.71
CA VAL A 15 7.11 26.45 24.13
C VAL A 15 6.99 27.90 24.62
N GLY A 16 5.81 28.26 25.13
CA GLY A 16 5.50 29.62 25.56
C GLY A 16 4.75 30.40 24.47
N HIS A 17 4.77 31.73 24.57
CA HIS A 17 4.18 32.60 23.55
C HIS A 17 5.11 33.75 23.20
N LEU A 18 5.23 34.01 21.91
CA LEU A 18 5.90 35.19 21.42
C LEU A 18 5.04 36.43 21.69
N VAL A 19 5.71 37.48 22.18
CA VAL A 19 5.13 38.83 22.34
C VAL A 19 5.39 39.72 21.12
N ASN A 20 6.33 39.35 20.26
CA ASN A 20 6.56 39.96 18.95
C ASN A 20 6.79 38.84 17.92
N PRO A 21 6.46 39.05 16.63
CA PRO A 21 6.76 38.07 15.60
C PRO A 21 8.25 37.72 15.56
N GLY A 22 8.54 36.48 15.19
CA GLY A 22 9.89 35.96 15.07
C GLY A 22 10.02 35.04 13.88
N THR A 23 11.23 34.50 13.71
CA THR A 23 11.53 33.53 12.66
C THR A 23 12.28 32.34 13.24
N ILE A 24 12.12 31.19 12.59
CA ILE A 24 12.92 29.98 12.82
C ILE A 24 13.62 29.65 11.50
N THR A 25 14.93 29.45 11.55
CA THR A 25 15.73 29.01 10.40
C THR A 25 16.04 27.52 10.56
N VAL A 26 15.66 26.74 9.55
CA VAL A 26 15.87 25.29 9.46
C VAL A 26 16.84 25.03 8.31
N SER A 27 17.99 24.41 8.57
CA SER A 27 18.84 23.89 7.48
C SER A 27 18.31 22.57 6.97
N ILE A 28 18.48 22.35 5.67
CA ILE A 28 18.11 21.12 4.97
C ILE A 28 19.41 20.52 4.42
N THR A 29 19.72 19.29 4.84
CA THR A 29 20.89 18.54 4.39
C THR A 29 20.45 17.18 3.84
N PRO A 30 20.19 17.09 2.54
CA PRO A 30 19.91 15.81 1.89
C PRO A 30 21.16 14.90 1.91
N GLN A 31 20.96 13.58 1.86
CA GLN A 31 22.06 12.66 1.57
C GLN A 31 22.64 12.88 0.15
N ALA A 32 23.83 12.31 -0.11
CA ALA A 32 24.62 12.62 -1.30
C ALA A 32 23.92 12.30 -2.64
N ASP A 33 23.00 11.34 -2.63
CA ASP A 33 22.18 10.87 -3.75
C ASP A 33 20.75 11.43 -3.75
N VAL A 34 20.51 12.47 -2.93
CA VAL A 34 19.22 13.16 -2.81
C VAL A 34 19.36 14.61 -3.25
N GLN A 35 18.51 15.07 -4.17
CA GLN A 35 18.56 16.36 -4.83
C GLN A 35 17.27 17.16 -4.63
N TYR A 36 17.40 18.37 -4.07
CA TYR A 36 16.28 19.31 -3.96
C TYR A 36 15.82 19.75 -5.36
N GLY A 37 14.50 19.77 -5.59
CA GLY A 37 13.87 20.10 -6.86
C GLY A 37 13.76 18.94 -7.84
N THR A 38 14.41 17.81 -7.55
CA THR A 38 14.31 16.56 -8.31
C THR A 38 13.66 15.47 -7.48
N ASP A 39 14.17 15.21 -6.27
CA ASP A 39 13.65 14.15 -5.39
C ASP A 39 12.63 14.68 -4.38
N PHE A 40 12.75 15.96 -4.00
CA PHE A 40 11.80 16.60 -3.10
C PHE A 40 11.83 18.11 -3.23
N THR A 41 10.76 18.76 -2.80
CA THR A 41 10.68 20.21 -2.58
C THR A 41 10.15 20.50 -1.18
N THR A 42 10.18 21.76 -0.75
CA THR A 42 9.57 22.15 0.53
C THR A 42 8.67 23.37 0.39
N GLU A 43 7.73 23.51 1.32
CA GLU A 43 7.00 24.74 1.57
C GLU A 43 7.18 25.16 3.03
N PRO A 44 7.73 26.37 3.31
CA PRO A 44 8.29 27.33 2.35
C PRO A 44 9.53 26.82 1.57
N ASP A 45 9.88 27.47 0.46
CA ASP A 45 10.96 27.04 -0.44
C ASP A 45 12.32 26.99 0.26
N GLY A 46 12.93 25.81 0.22
CA GLY A 46 14.22 25.45 0.80
C GLY A 46 15.36 25.28 -0.20
N SER A 47 15.18 25.68 -1.46
CA SER A 47 16.17 25.52 -2.54
C SER A 47 17.56 26.10 -2.24
N SER A 48 17.66 27.00 -1.25
CA SER A 48 18.93 27.57 -0.77
C SER A 48 19.72 26.69 0.22
N GLY A 49 19.19 25.51 0.59
CA GLY A 49 19.71 24.67 1.67
C GLY A 49 19.20 25.06 3.07
N SER A 50 18.31 26.05 3.14
CA SER A 50 17.64 26.45 4.39
C SER A 50 16.26 27.03 4.12
N VAL A 51 15.38 26.92 5.11
CA VAL A 51 14.02 27.50 5.11
C VAL A 51 13.89 28.45 6.29
N THR A 52 13.23 29.58 6.07
CA THR A 52 12.82 30.51 7.14
C THR A 52 11.32 30.42 7.36
N LEU A 53 10.94 29.99 8.56
CA LEU A 53 9.56 29.89 8.99
C LEU A 53 9.20 31.14 9.78
N ASN A 54 8.09 31.79 9.39
CA ASN A 54 7.56 32.93 10.12
C ASN A 54 6.73 32.44 11.32
N VAL A 55 6.97 33.04 12.48
CA VAL A 55 6.21 32.77 13.69
C VAL A 55 5.46 34.02 14.11
N SER A 56 4.13 33.96 14.04
CA SER A 56 3.26 35.03 14.50
C SER A 56 3.23 35.13 16.03
N GLU A 57 2.79 36.28 16.54
CA GLU A 57 2.53 36.44 17.96
C GLU A 57 1.57 35.34 18.46
N ARG A 58 1.87 34.79 19.64
CA ARG A 58 1.09 33.72 20.28
C ARG A 58 0.97 32.41 19.50
N SER A 59 1.67 32.23 18.38
CA SER A 59 1.75 30.93 17.71
C SER A 59 2.42 29.89 18.62
N ALA A 60 1.83 28.70 18.68
CA ALA A 60 2.37 27.55 19.41
C ALA A 60 3.20 26.61 18.52
N SER A 61 3.20 26.85 17.20
CA SER A 61 3.95 26.07 16.24
C SER A 61 4.31 26.87 14.99
N ALA A 62 5.28 26.35 14.26
CA ALA A 62 5.51 26.61 12.84
C ALA A 62 5.55 25.26 12.12
N VAL A 63 5.29 25.25 10.81
CA VAL A 63 5.25 24.02 10.03
C VAL A 63 6.10 24.17 8.79
N LEU A 64 6.91 23.15 8.52
CA LEU A 64 7.62 22.94 7.27
C LEU A 64 6.98 21.74 6.58
N SER A 65 6.56 21.92 5.33
CA SER A 65 6.04 20.83 4.51
C SER A 65 7.12 20.34 3.56
N VAL A 66 7.27 19.03 3.42
CA VAL A 66 8.20 18.38 2.48
C VAL A 66 7.38 17.61 1.45
N PHE A 67 7.59 17.88 0.17
CA PHE A 67 6.88 17.22 -0.92
C PHE A 67 7.85 16.33 -1.69
N PRO A 68 7.78 15.00 -1.50
CA PRO A 68 8.47 14.06 -2.38
C PRO A 68 8.08 14.28 -3.84
N SER A 69 9.02 14.07 -4.76
CA SER A 69 8.79 14.18 -6.19
C SER A 69 8.61 12.79 -6.80
N VAL A 70 7.56 12.62 -7.59
CA VAL A 70 7.12 11.33 -8.17
C VAL A 70 7.84 11.02 -9.50
N GLU A 71 9.10 11.43 -9.67
CA GLU A 71 9.80 11.16 -10.92
C GLU A 71 10.43 9.75 -10.90
N ALA A 72 9.77 8.84 -11.62
CA ALA A 72 10.27 7.50 -11.98
C ALA A 72 10.84 6.67 -10.83
N GLY A 73 10.28 6.78 -9.62
CA GLY A 73 10.64 5.94 -8.48
C GLY A 73 12.05 6.20 -7.94
N PHE A 74 12.19 6.36 -6.62
CA PHE A 74 13.53 6.37 -6.04
C PHE A 74 14.16 5.00 -6.19
N ASN A 75 15.47 4.86 -6.42
CA ASN A 75 16.06 3.52 -6.47
C ASN A 75 16.32 2.90 -5.08
N THR A 76 16.13 3.72 -4.03
CA THR A 76 16.41 3.47 -2.61
C THR A 76 15.71 4.55 -1.78
N ASP A 77 15.40 4.26 -0.51
CA ASP A 77 14.99 5.25 0.48
C ASP A 77 15.90 6.51 0.45
N LYS A 78 15.26 7.68 0.51
CA LYS A 78 15.94 8.99 0.48
C LYS A 78 15.90 9.62 1.86
N LEU A 79 17.07 9.91 2.42
CA LEU A 79 17.18 10.51 3.75
C LEU A 79 17.52 12.00 3.66
N ILE A 80 16.77 12.80 4.43
CA ILE A 80 16.94 14.25 4.52
C ILE A 80 17.08 14.63 5.99
N ASN A 81 18.16 15.32 6.34
CA ASN A 81 18.41 15.81 7.68
C ASN A 81 17.97 17.28 7.80
N PHE A 82 17.18 17.57 8.84
CA PHE A 82 16.72 18.90 9.19
C PHE A 82 17.29 19.31 10.55
N LYS A 83 17.78 20.56 10.64
CA LYS A 83 18.34 21.10 11.88
C LYS A 83 17.89 22.53 12.10
N LEU A 84 17.55 22.86 13.33
CA LEU A 84 17.29 24.25 13.73
C LEU A 84 18.63 24.99 13.88
N GLU A 85 18.85 26.02 13.06
CA GLU A 85 20.12 26.78 13.05
C GLU A 85 20.02 28.12 13.75
N GLY A 86 18.84 28.74 13.70
CA GLY A 86 18.68 30.11 14.15
C GLY A 86 17.25 30.44 14.50
N VAL A 87 17.11 31.41 15.40
CA VAL A 87 15.81 31.94 15.79
C VAL A 87 15.88 33.45 16.03
N SER A 88 14.75 34.15 15.87
CA SER A 88 14.63 35.59 16.12
C SER A 88 13.36 35.93 16.92
N GLY A 89 13.09 37.22 17.16
CA GLY A 89 11.84 37.65 17.82
C GLY A 89 11.74 37.31 19.31
N GLY A 90 12.85 36.96 19.97
CA GLY A 90 12.87 36.57 21.39
C GLY A 90 12.69 35.07 21.63
N LEU A 91 12.66 34.27 20.55
CA LEU A 91 12.83 32.82 20.63
C LEU A 91 14.26 32.46 21.07
N PHE A 92 14.37 31.29 21.69
CA PHE A 92 15.65 30.65 22.01
C PHE A 92 15.59 29.19 21.56
N LEU A 93 16.68 28.70 20.98
CA LEU A 93 16.85 27.27 20.76
C LEU A 93 16.98 26.57 22.12
N ALA A 94 16.43 25.36 22.22
CA ALA A 94 16.69 24.50 23.37
C ALA A 94 18.19 24.19 23.46
N THR A 95 18.68 23.88 24.66
CA THR A 95 20.09 23.53 24.90
C THR A 95 20.54 22.28 24.15
N GLU A 96 19.59 21.45 23.75
CA GLU A 96 19.78 20.29 22.89
C GLU A 96 18.84 20.47 21.69
N SER A 97 19.41 20.78 20.52
CA SER A 97 18.69 20.68 19.24
C SER A 97 18.94 19.28 18.69
N VAL A 98 17.89 18.50 18.50
CA VAL A 98 17.97 17.18 17.87
C VAL A 98 17.88 17.39 16.36
N ASP A 99 18.76 16.74 15.61
CA ASP A 99 18.64 16.67 14.15
C ASP A 99 17.45 15.76 13.84
N PHE A 100 16.53 16.22 12.99
CA PHE A 100 15.39 15.44 12.55
C PHE A 100 15.72 14.78 11.21
N GLU A 101 15.71 13.45 11.18
CA GLU A 101 15.90 12.68 9.96
C GLU A 101 14.53 12.31 9.40
N LEU A 102 14.30 12.68 8.14
CA LEU A 102 13.14 12.26 7.36
C LEU A 102 13.60 11.22 6.34
N THR A 103 12.93 10.06 6.34
CA THR A 103 13.07 9.07 5.27
C THR A 103 11.87 9.19 4.33
N ILE A 104 12.14 9.48 3.06
CA ILE A 104 11.18 9.29 1.98
C ILE A 104 11.39 7.87 1.49
N GLN A 105 10.42 7.00 1.74
CA GLN A 105 10.47 5.60 1.32
C GLN A 105 10.28 5.49 -0.19
N ASP A 106 11.10 4.64 -0.81
CA ASP A 106 10.94 4.20 -2.19
C ASP A 106 9.71 3.27 -2.28
N GLU A 107 8.74 3.61 -3.13
CA GLU A 107 7.57 2.76 -3.42
C GLU A 107 7.67 2.11 -4.79
N SER A 108 8.70 2.43 -5.55
CA SER A 108 9.02 1.80 -6.82
C SER A 108 9.76 0.49 -6.55
N LEU A 109 9.25 -0.60 -7.14
CA LEU A 109 9.81 -1.92 -6.84
C LEU A 109 11.29 -2.03 -7.29
N ASN A 110 11.70 -1.23 -8.29
CA ASN A 110 13.03 -1.20 -8.91
C ASN A 110 13.56 -2.59 -9.28
N VAL A 111 12.69 -3.34 -9.96
CA VAL A 111 12.96 -4.71 -10.36
C VAL A 111 12.94 -4.86 -11.88
N ASP A 112 13.64 -5.89 -12.34
CA ASP A 112 13.29 -6.52 -13.61
C ASP A 112 11.99 -7.30 -13.42
N VAL A 113 10.91 -6.81 -14.03
CA VAL A 113 9.59 -7.45 -13.95
C VAL A 113 9.66 -8.86 -14.55
N LEU A 114 9.28 -9.84 -13.73
CA LEU A 114 9.18 -11.24 -14.11
C LEU A 114 7.75 -11.60 -14.49
N ALA A 115 6.79 -11.07 -13.74
CA ALA A 115 5.38 -11.32 -13.95
C ALA A 115 4.55 -10.18 -13.31
N PHE A 116 3.36 -9.90 -13.84
CA PHE A 116 2.48 -8.87 -13.31
C PHE A 116 1.01 -9.15 -13.66
N THR A 117 0.09 -8.53 -12.93
CA THR A 117 -1.32 -8.41 -13.34
C THR A 117 -1.93 -7.13 -12.75
N SER A 118 -2.67 -6.41 -13.58
CA SER A 118 -3.57 -5.31 -13.21
C SER A 118 -5.04 -5.70 -13.39
N PHE A 119 -5.30 -6.98 -13.67
CA PHE A 119 -6.63 -7.52 -13.93
C PHE A 119 -7.35 -6.84 -15.11
N GLU A 120 -6.64 -6.25 -16.08
CA GLU A 120 -7.24 -5.58 -17.24
C GLU A 120 -7.49 -6.54 -18.42
N GLU A 121 -6.87 -7.73 -18.42
CA GLU A 121 -7.12 -8.75 -19.44
C GLU A 121 -8.32 -9.68 -19.15
N PRO A 122 -8.56 -10.14 -17.90
CA PRO A 122 -9.77 -10.86 -17.55
C PRO A 122 -11.02 -10.02 -17.78
N ALA A 123 -12.16 -10.66 -18.07
CA ALA A 123 -13.41 -9.96 -18.19
C ALA A 123 -13.96 -9.59 -16.80
N ALA A 124 -14.24 -8.31 -16.56
CA ALA A 124 -15.05 -7.94 -15.41
C ALA A 124 -16.49 -8.44 -15.55
N GLY A 125 -17.12 -8.79 -14.43
CA GLY A 125 -18.52 -9.20 -14.41
C GLY A 125 -19.48 -8.07 -14.79
N ASP A 126 -20.67 -8.44 -15.28
CA ASP A 126 -21.78 -7.50 -15.51
C ASP A 126 -22.45 -7.10 -14.18
N VAL A 127 -22.29 -7.93 -13.14
CA VAL A 127 -22.75 -7.72 -11.77
C VAL A 127 -21.66 -8.14 -10.78
N ASN A 128 -21.51 -7.38 -9.70
CA ASN A 128 -20.68 -7.77 -8.56
C ASN A 128 -21.43 -8.78 -7.70
N ASN A 129 -21.42 -10.01 -8.18
CA ASN A 129 -21.88 -11.18 -7.45
C ASN A 129 -21.10 -12.36 -8.01
N TYR A 130 -20.72 -13.27 -7.13
CA TYR A 130 -20.28 -14.59 -7.49
C TYR A 130 -21.02 -15.60 -6.62
N SER A 131 -21.83 -16.47 -7.21
CA SER A 131 -22.45 -17.55 -6.44
C SER A 131 -21.44 -18.69 -6.33
N ALA A 132 -20.80 -18.84 -5.18
CA ALA A 132 -19.89 -19.97 -4.97
C ALA A 132 -20.68 -21.22 -4.56
N PRO A 133 -20.59 -22.32 -5.33
CA PRO A 133 -20.97 -23.62 -4.78
C PRO A 133 -19.94 -24.04 -3.72
N ASP A 134 -20.34 -24.87 -2.76
CA ASP A 134 -19.42 -25.58 -1.85
C ASP A 134 -18.34 -26.33 -2.67
N SER A 135 -17.19 -25.69 -2.92
CA SER A 135 -16.19 -26.22 -3.84
C SER A 135 -14.82 -25.55 -3.67
N THR A 136 -13.76 -26.36 -3.69
CA THR A 136 -12.37 -25.89 -3.56
C THR A 136 -11.80 -25.27 -4.85
N PHE A 137 -12.61 -25.00 -5.87
CA PHE A 137 -12.20 -24.31 -7.09
C PHE A 137 -13.43 -23.63 -7.68
N LEU A 138 -13.31 -22.33 -7.97
CA LEU A 138 -14.40 -21.52 -8.47
C LEU A 138 -14.28 -21.35 -10.00
N PRO A 139 -15.24 -21.86 -10.80
CA PRO A 139 -15.23 -21.67 -12.25
C PRO A 139 -15.86 -20.33 -12.67
N ASN A 140 -15.41 -19.73 -13.76
CA ASN A 140 -16.12 -18.56 -14.31
C ASN A 140 -17.55 -18.89 -14.73
N ASN A 141 -18.50 -18.07 -14.28
CA ASN A 141 -19.90 -18.13 -14.68
C ASN A 141 -20.25 -16.96 -15.62
N PRO A 142 -21.05 -17.18 -16.67
CA PRO A 142 -21.43 -16.09 -17.58
C PRO A 142 -22.17 -14.95 -16.86
N GLY A 143 -21.64 -13.73 -16.95
CA GLY A 143 -22.22 -12.51 -16.39
C GLY A 143 -21.77 -12.18 -14.97
N GLU A 144 -21.14 -13.13 -14.27
CA GLU A 144 -20.52 -12.94 -12.96
C GLU A 144 -19.06 -12.49 -13.12
N ASN A 145 -18.45 -12.06 -12.02
CA ASN A 145 -17.04 -11.68 -11.98
C ASN A 145 -16.12 -12.86 -12.35
N SER A 146 -15.01 -12.57 -13.04
CA SER A 146 -14.03 -13.62 -13.37
C SER A 146 -13.20 -14.00 -12.15
N VAL A 147 -13.25 -15.26 -11.77
CA VAL A 147 -12.53 -15.89 -10.64
C VAL A 147 -11.44 -16.87 -11.11
N ASP A 148 -11.37 -17.12 -12.41
CA ASP A 148 -10.37 -17.93 -13.08
C ASP A 148 -9.89 -17.15 -14.32
N TYR A 149 -8.59 -17.06 -14.53
CA TYR A 149 -8.03 -16.49 -15.73
C TYR A 149 -6.81 -17.28 -16.19
N VAL A 150 -6.86 -17.72 -17.46
CA VAL A 150 -5.69 -18.29 -18.13
C VAL A 150 -5.01 -17.19 -18.93
N SER A 151 -3.76 -16.90 -18.57
CA SER A 151 -2.96 -15.88 -19.25
C SER A 151 -2.93 -16.05 -20.77
N ALA A 152 -3.14 -14.95 -21.49
CA ALA A 152 -2.90 -14.86 -22.93
C ALA A 152 -1.44 -14.49 -23.29
N GLY A 153 -0.56 -14.35 -22.28
CA GLY A 153 0.85 -13.98 -22.42
C GLY A 153 1.18 -12.52 -22.08
N GLY A 154 0.21 -11.73 -21.61
CA GLY A 154 0.42 -10.39 -21.07
C GLY A 154 0.42 -10.40 -19.53
N GLU A 155 -0.76 -10.46 -18.92
CA GLU A 155 -0.93 -10.56 -17.47
C GLU A 155 -0.84 -12.00 -16.98
N MET A 156 -0.48 -12.21 -15.70
CA MET A 156 -0.52 -13.52 -15.04
C MET A 156 -1.94 -14.08 -15.00
N GLY A 157 -2.05 -15.40 -15.19
CA GLY A 157 -3.25 -16.15 -14.85
C GLY A 157 -3.41 -16.29 -13.33
N PHE A 158 -4.63 -16.62 -12.93
CA PHE A 158 -4.97 -16.95 -11.54
C PHE A 158 -6.13 -17.92 -11.46
N ASP A 159 -6.17 -18.68 -10.38
CA ASP A 159 -7.25 -19.58 -10.01
C ASP A 159 -7.75 -19.19 -8.61
N THR A 160 -9.04 -18.96 -8.44
CA THR A 160 -9.64 -18.77 -7.11
C THR A 160 -10.28 -20.06 -6.61
N SER A 161 -10.06 -20.34 -5.34
CA SER A 161 -10.69 -21.41 -4.58
C SER A 161 -11.39 -20.86 -3.35
N TYR A 162 -12.38 -21.60 -2.85
CA TYR A 162 -13.14 -21.20 -1.68
C TYR A 162 -13.36 -22.40 -0.76
N LEU A 163 -13.17 -22.21 0.53
CA LEU A 163 -13.52 -23.17 1.56
C LEU A 163 -14.58 -22.54 2.47
N PRO A 164 -15.84 -23.01 2.44
CA PRO A 164 -16.88 -22.44 3.29
C PRO A 164 -16.57 -22.66 4.78
N GLY A 165 -16.93 -21.68 5.60
CA GLY A 165 -16.79 -21.71 7.06
C GLY A 165 -17.83 -22.59 7.76
N GLU A 166 -17.82 -22.58 9.10
CA GLU A 166 -18.73 -23.43 9.91
C GLU A 166 -20.22 -23.10 9.72
N GLU A 167 -20.56 -21.88 9.28
CA GLU A 167 -21.93 -21.49 8.98
C GLU A 167 -22.44 -21.98 7.61
N GLY A 168 -21.53 -22.55 6.78
CA GLY A 168 -21.80 -23.43 5.63
C GLY A 168 -23.13 -23.21 4.92
N GLY A 169 -23.11 -22.38 3.89
CA GLY A 169 -24.23 -22.23 2.96
C GLY A 169 -23.73 -21.82 1.58
N GLU A 170 -24.51 -22.16 0.54
CA GLU A 170 -24.42 -21.52 -0.77
C GLU A 170 -24.67 -20.02 -0.55
N ASP A 171 -23.62 -19.28 -0.21
CA ASP A 171 -23.76 -17.84 -0.08
C ASP A 171 -23.87 -17.24 -1.47
N THR A 172 -25.02 -16.61 -1.70
CA THR A 172 -25.36 -15.94 -2.95
C THR A 172 -24.95 -14.46 -2.93
N SER A 173 -24.30 -14.04 -1.84
CA SER A 173 -23.83 -12.69 -1.58
C SER A 173 -22.35 -12.51 -1.82
N LEU A 174 -21.57 -13.60 -1.99
CA LEU A 174 -20.13 -13.54 -2.16
C LEU A 174 -19.77 -12.64 -3.35
N ILE A 175 -18.77 -11.80 -3.15
CA ILE A 175 -18.25 -10.92 -4.19
C ILE A 175 -16.79 -11.27 -4.37
N PHE A 176 -16.52 -12.18 -5.31
CA PHE A 176 -15.17 -12.56 -5.70
C PHE A 176 -14.95 -12.32 -7.18
N GLY A 177 -13.72 -11.95 -7.54
CA GLY A 177 -13.28 -11.92 -8.94
C GLY A 177 -13.07 -10.52 -9.48
N VAL A 178 -12.83 -10.43 -10.78
CA VAL A 178 -12.53 -9.16 -11.46
C VAL A 178 -13.79 -8.31 -11.63
N THR A 179 -13.74 -7.09 -11.12
CA THR A 179 -14.78 -6.06 -11.24
C THR A 179 -14.28 -4.85 -12.04
N ASN A 180 -15.12 -3.84 -12.25
CA ASN A 180 -14.78 -2.60 -12.95
C ASN A 180 -15.47 -1.38 -12.33
N VAL A 181 -15.02 -0.16 -12.65
CA VAL A 181 -15.53 1.09 -12.03
C VAL A 181 -17.01 1.38 -12.31
N THR A 182 -17.61 0.72 -13.31
CA THR A 182 -19.03 0.89 -13.66
C THR A 182 -19.92 -0.07 -12.87
N ASN A 183 -19.38 -1.23 -12.51
CA ASN A 183 -20.10 -2.32 -11.88
C ASN A 183 -19.60 -2.58 -10.45
N GLU A 184 -18.65 -1.78 -9.95
CA GLU A 184 -18.20 -1.75 -8.56
C GLU A 184 -19.41 -1.65 -7.61
N PRO A 185 -19.36 -2.17 -6.38
CA PRO A 185 -20.52 -2.13 -5.50
C PRO A 185 -20.87 -0.66 -5.24
N ASP A 186 -21.99 -0.18 -5.82
CA ASP A 186 -22.46 1.23 -5.86
C ASP A 186 -22.35 2.01 -4.52
N GLU A 187 -22.18 1.32 -3.40
CA GLU A 187 -22.05 1.85 -2.06
C GLU A 187 -20.72 2.61 -1.80
N TYR A 188 -19.65 2.31 -2.54
CA TYR A 188 -18.30 2.79 -2.18
C TYR A 188 -17.72 3.86 -3.12
N ASN A 189 -18.26 4.02 -4.32
CA ASN A 189 -17.94 5.12 -5.25
C ASN A 189 -16.42 5.28 -5.42
N ILE A 190 -15.73 4.15 -5.65
CA ILE A 190 -14.30 4.12 -5.92
C ILE A 190 -14.06 4.83 -7.26
N GLY A 191 -13.55 6.07 -7.19
CA GLY A 191 -13.45 6.94 -8.37
C GLY A 191 -12.48 6.44 -9.45
N ALA A 192 -11.53 5.57 -9.07
CA ALA A 192 -10.61 4.86 -9.95
C ALA A 192 -9.93 3.70 -9.20
N PHE A 193 -9.60 2.63 -9.91
CA PHE A 193 -8.65 1.64 -9.40
C PHE A 193 -7.21 2.12 -9.54
N PHE A 194 -6.29 1.40 -8.88
CA PHE A 194 -4.89 1.80 -8.81
C PHE A 194 -4.24 1.84 -10.20
N ASN A 195 -4.51 0.83 -11.02
CA ASN A 195 -3.95 0.67 -12.35
C ASN A 195 -5.02 0.24 -13.35
N GLY A 196 -5.71 1.24 -13.93
CA GLY A 196 -6.63 1.02 -15.03
C GLY A 196 -8.09 1.21 -14.64
N SER A 197 -8.93 0.27 -15.03
CA SER A 197 -10.39 0.33 -14.94
C SER A 197 -11.03 -0.87 -14.26
N GLN A 198 -10.23 -1.88 -13.92
CA GLN A 198 -10.60 -3.13 -13.27
C GLN A 198 -9.71 -3.38 -12.05
N ALA A 199 -10.19 -4.26 -11.16
CA ALA A 199 -9.44 -4.79 -10.02
C ALA A 199 -10.06 -6.12 -9.61
N TYR A 200 -9.37 -6.91 -8.78
CA TYR A 200 -9.96 -8.07 -8.14
C TYR A 200 -10.65 -7.65 -6.85
N VAL A 201 -11.93 -7.99 -6.67
CA VAL A 201 -12.69 -7.71 -5.44
C VAL A 201 -12.93 -8.99 -4.65
N THR A 202 -12.93 -8.86 -3.32
CA THR A 202 -13.28 -9.90 -2.35
C THR A 202 -14.13 -9.29 -1.23
N SER A 203 -15.18 -9.99 -0.79
CA SER A 203 -16.01 -9.61 0.36
C SER A 203 -16.83 -10.78 0.88
N ASP A 204 -17.29 -10.65 2.14
CA ASP A 204 -18.27 -11.52 2.79
C ASP A 204 -17.95 -13.01 2.70
N ALA A 205 -16.67 -13.40 2.81
CA ALA A 205 -16.27 -14.75 2.46
C ALA A 205 -16.96 -15.82 3.31
N ASP A 206 -17.38 -15.55 4.56
CA ASP A 206 -18.01 -16.51 5.47
C ASP A 206 -17.27 -17.86 5.49
N GLY A 207 -15.95 -17.78 5.40
CA GLY A 207 -15.08 -18.85 4.94
C GLY A 207 -13.75 -18.30 4.45
N LEU A 208 -13.07 -19.07 3.62
CA LEU A 208 -11.72 -18.78 3.19
C LEU A 208 -11.57 -18.83 1.68
N ALA A 209 -11.35 -17.67 1.06
CA ALA A 209 -10.99 -17.58 -0.34
C ALA A 209 -9.46 -17.61 -0.50
N GLU A 210 -8.98 -18.36 -1.49
CA GLU A 210 -7.55 -18.38 -1.86
C GLU A 210 -7.42 -18.13 -3.36
N ILE A 211 -6.72 -17.05 -3.72
CA ILE A 211 -6.38 -16.64 -5.08
C ILE A 211 -4.94 -17.08 -5.33
N VAL A 212 -4.75 -17.97 -6.30
CA VAL A 212 -3.44 -18.54 -6.63
C VAL A 212 -3.03 -18.08 -8.02
N PHE A 213 -1.94 -17.33 -8.13
CA PHE A 213 -1.42 -16.88 -9.42
C PHE A 213 -0.58 -17.98 -10.11
N ASP A 214 -0.33 -17.78 -11.40
CA ASP A 214 0.56 -18.62 -12.20
C ASP A 214 1.96 -18.77 -11.58
N GLU A 215 2.61 -19.91 -11.84
CA GLU A 215 3.98 -20.16 -11.37
C GLU A 215 4.98 -19.27 -12.09
N VAL A 216 5.79 -18.54 -11.33
CA VAL A 216 6.83 -17.65 -11.83
C VAL A 216 8.19 -18.35 -11.77
N GLU A 217 8.83 -18.46 -12.93
CA GLU A 217 10.22 -18.92 -13.02
C GLU A 217 11.17 -17.77 -12.67
N ILE A 218 12.14 -18.04 -11.79
CA ILE A 218 13.10 -17.04 -11.30
C ILE A 218 14.47 -17.29 -11.97
N PRO A 219 14.94 -16.41 -12.87
CA PRO A 219 16.28 -16.50 -13.44
C PRO A 219 17.37 -16.42 -12.38
N SER A 220 18.40 -17.26 -12.52
CA SER A 220 19.53 -17.35 -11.57
C SER A 220 20.42 -16.10 -11.50
N LYS A 221 20.13 -15.06 -12.29
CA LYS A 221 20.86 -13.78 -12.27
C LYS A 221 20.42 -12.90 -11.11
N PHE A 222 19.22 -13.10 -10.57
CA PHE A 222 18.68 -12.31 -9.48
C PHE A 222 19.19 -12.80 -8.12
N ASN A 223 19.50 -11.84 -7.25
CA ASN A 223 19.94 -12.05 -5.88
C ASN A 223 18.80 -11.89 -4.85
N SER A 224 17.72 -11.19 -5.23
CA SER A 224 16.49 -11.06 -4.46
C SER A 224 15.27 -10.98 -5.38
N LEU A 225 14.10 -11.27 -4.83
CA LEU A 225 12.81 -11.22 -5.48
C LEU A 225 11.93 -10.33 -4.62
N LYS A 226 11.23 -9.40 -5.26
CA LYS A 226 10.27 -8.53 -4.60
C LYS A 226 8.89 -8.70 -5.22
N VAL A 227 7.88 -8.56 -4.39
CA VAL A 227 6.47 -8.53 -4.76
C VAL A 227 5.92 -7.18 -4.35
N ARG A 228 5.25 -6.50 -5.28
CA ARG A 228 4.44 -5.31 -5.03
C ARG A 228 3.00 -5.62 -5.36
N LEU A 229 2.07 -5.11 -4.56
CA LEU A 229 0.65 -5.07 -4.92
C LEU A 229 -0.03 -3.91 -4.20
N SER A 230 -1.13 -3.44 -4.75
CA SER A 230 -1.96 -2.40 -4.18
C SER A 230 -3.28 -2.97 -3.68
N VAL A 231 -3.70 -2.60 -2.47
CA VAL A 231 -4.99 -2.99 -1.89
C VAL A 231 -5.75 -1.76 -1.41
N TYR A 232 -7.04 -1.73 -1.67
CA TYR A 232 -7.98 -0.79 -1.07
C TYR A 232 -8.91 -1.55 -0.13
N PHE A 233 -8.86 -1.24 1.16
CA PHE A 233 -9.80 -1.75 2.15
C PHE A 233 -10.92 -0.73 2.38
N VAL A 234 -12.17 -1.15 2.18
CA VAL A 234 -13.34 -0.27 2.29
C VAL A 234 -13.73 0.02 3.73
N ASP A 235 -13.58 -0.96 4.60
CA ASP A 235 -13.84 -0.84 6.02
C ASP A 235 -12.71 -1.56 6.77
N ALA A 236 -12.39 -1.11 7.98
CA ALA A 236 -11.45 -1.78 8.89
C ALA A 236 -12.16 -2.37 10.12
N SER A 237 -13.50 -2.40 10.14
CA SER A 237 -14.31 -3.01 11.20
C SER A 237 -14.33 -4.55 11.20
N TRP A 238 -13.22 -5.15 10.77
CA TRP A 238 -13.02 -6.60 10.60
C TRP A 238 -13.14 -7.32 11.95
N GLU A 239 -13.89 -8.43 12.00
CA GLU A 239 -14.19 -9.21 13.18
C GLU A 239 -13.02 -10.10 13.66
N GLU A 240 -13.10 -10.67 14.88
CA GLU A 240 -11.98 -11.36 15.59
C GLU A 240 -11.32 -12.54 14.85
N ASP A 241 -11.85 -12.99 13.71
CA ASP A 241 -11.32 -14.10 12.92
C ASP A 241 -10.95 -13.73 11.48
N ASP A 242 -11.10 -12.46 11.09
CA ASP A 242 -10.81 -12.08 9.72
C ASP A 242 -9.32 -12.01 9.43
N GLU A 243 -8.99 -12.37 8.19
CA GLU A 243 -7.63 -12.46 7.70
C GLU A 243 -7.46 -11.98 6.26
N PHE A 244 -6.32 -11.34 6.04
CA PHE A 244 -5.80 -11.07 4.71
C PHE A 244 -4.32 -11.43 4.69
N ASP A 245 -3.97 -12.52 4.02
CA ASP A 245 -2.60 -13.01 3.93
C ASP A 245 -2.08 -13.02 2.51
N ILE A 246 -0.78 -12.82 2.42
CA ILE A 246 -0.04 -12.94 1.17
C ILE A 246 1.13 -13.90 1.40
N PHE A 247 1.22 -14.92 0.57
CA PHE A 247 2.27 -15.94 0.63
C PHE A 247 3.03 -16.07 -0.68
N TRP A 248 4.30 -16.45 -0.57
CA TRP A 248 5.05 -17.08 -1.64
C TRP A 248 5.03 -18.60 -1.47
N ARG A 249 4.29 -19.29 -2.32
CA ARG A 249 4.13 -20.75 -2.27
C ARG A 249 5.14 -21.44 -3.18
N THR A 250 5.92 -22.36 -2.61
CA THR A 250 6.91 -23.16 -3.33
C THR A 250 6.71 -24.66 -3.08
N GLU A 251 7.51 -25.51 -3.71
CA GLU A 251 7.54 -26.95 -3.39
C GLU A 251 7.91 -27.27 -1.94
N ASP A 252 8.60 -26.36 -1.25
CA ASP A 252 9.03 -26.53 0.14
C ASP A 252 7.96 -26.09 1.15
N GLY A 253 6.88 -25.46 0.67
CA GLY A 253 5.82 -24.85 1.48
C GLY A 253 5.68 -23.35 1.24
N ASP A 254 4.88 -22.73 2.11
CA ASP A 254 4.48 -21.32 2.03
C ASP A 254 5.39 -20.45 2.90
N GLU A 255 5.89 -19.37 2.30
CA GLU A 255 6.54 -18.26 2.99
C GLU A 255 5.51 -17.12 3.13
N THR A 256 5.13 -16.77 4.36
CA THR A 256 4.29 -15.60 4.61
C THR A 256 5.06 -14.33 4.33
N LEU A 257 4.59 -13.55 3.36
CA LEU A 257 5.16 -12.24 3.02
C LEU A 257 4.49 -11.13 3.83
N MET A 258 3.19 -11.25 4.04
CA MET A 258 2.38 -10.28 4.76
C MET A 258 1.16 -10.97 5.37
N SER A 259 0.75 -10.49 6.54
CA SER A 259 -0.39 -11.03 7.26
C SER A 259 -1.09 -9.92 8.02
N PHE A 260 -2.36 -9.73 7.72
CA PHE A 260 -3.26 -8.90 8.50
C PHE A 260 -4.22 -9.80 9.27
N ARG A 261 -4.37 -9.49 10.55
CA ARG A 261 -5.34 -10.11 11.44
C ARG A 261 -6.08 -9.01 12.17
N SER A 262 -7.38 -9.19 12.33
CA SER A 262 -8.12 -8.38 13.30
C SER A 262 -7.68 -8.73 14.72
N ASN A 263 -7.74 -7.74 15.60
CA ASN A 263 -7.64 -7.92 17.05
C ASN A 263 -8.97 -7.65 17.75
N GLY A 264 -10.08 -7.64 17.00
CA GLY A 264 -11.43 -7.31 17.48
C GLY A 264 -11.78 -5.83 17.52
N GLU A 265 -10.85 -4.94 17.13
CA GLU A 265 -11.13 -3.50 16.96
C GLU A 265 -10.67 -2.95 15.61
N LEU A 266 -9.49 -3.35 15.12
CA LEU A 266 -8.89 -2.87 13.86
C LEU A 266 -7.97 -3.94 13.25
N MET A 267 -7.82 -3.93 11.92
CA MET A 267 -6.71 -4.63 11.26
C MET A 267 -5.37 -3.97 11.62
N THR A 268 -4.40 -4.78 12.03
CA THR A 268 -3.01 -4.35 12.23
C THR A 268 -2.08 -5.14 11.34
N ASP A 269 -1.11 -4.46 10.73
CA ASP A 269 -0.02 -5.08 9.98
C ASP A 269 0.92 -5.87 10.91
N SER A 270 1.26 -7.09 10.51
CA SER A 270 2.32 -7.89 11.12
C SER A 270 3.24 -8.39 9.99
N PRO A 271 4.58 -8.23 10.08
CA PRO A 271 5.38 -8.09 11.29
C PRO A 271 5.93 -6.69 11.64
N ASP A 272 5.69 -5.66 10.84
CA ASP A 272 6.26 -4.31 11.06
C ASP A 272 5.51 -3.51 12.14
N GLY A 273 4.27 -3.89 12.48
CA GLY A 273 3.55 -3.44 13.67
C GLY A 273 3.37 -1.92 13.71
N THR A 274 3.27 -1.29 12.52
CA THR A 274 3.14 0.16 12.42
C THR A 274 1.75 0.63 12.85
N GLY A 275 0.77 -0.28 12.89
CA GLY A 275 -0.57 -0.01 13.42
C GLY A 275 -1.36 0.94 12.53
N ASN A 276 -1.03 0.99 11.24
CA ASN A 276 -1.76 1.81 10.27
C ASN A 276 -3.14 1.20 10.04
N VAL A 277 -4.17 1.97 10.36
CA VAL A 277 -5.55 1.67 10.01
C VAL A 277 -5.72 1.96 8.52
N LEU A 278 -5.98 0.92 7.75
CA LEU A 278 -6.09 0.96 6.30
C LEU A 278 -7.57 1.06 5.93
N VAL A 279 -8.10 2.26 5.71
CA VAL A 279 -9.48 2.46 5.24
C VAL A 279 -9.53 3.62 4.27
N ASP A 280 -10.35 3.47 3.23
CA ASP A 280 -10.70 4.52 2.28
C ASP A 280 -9.52 5.09 1.46
N ASP A 281 -8.43 4.33 1.32
CA ASP A 281 -7.31 4.69 0.45
C ASP A 281 -6.61 3.46 -0.12
N TRP A 282 -5.86 3.66 -1.20
CA TRP A 282 -5.00 2.63 -1.79
C TRP A 282 -3.70 2.51 -1.02
N PHE A 283 -3.34 1.28 -0.68
CA PHE A 283 -2.10 0.95 -0.01
C PHE A 283 -1.25 0.07 -0.89
N THR A 284 -0.03 0.51 -1.17
CA THR A 284 0.95 -0.29 -1.91
C THR A 284 1.86 -1.01 -0.94
N PHE A 285 1.84 -2.34 -1.00
CA PHE A 285 2.72 -3.19 -0.23
C PHE A 285 3.93 -3.58 -1.06
N ASN A 286 5.11 -3.45 -0.46
CA ASN A 286 6.37 -3.91 -1.04
C ASN A 286 6.95 -4.99 -0.13
N MET A 287 7.04 -6.22 -0.63
CA MET A 287 7.46 -7.40 0.11
C MET A 287 8.71 -8.01 -0.52
N GLU A 288 9.62 -8.52 0.29
CA GLU A 288 10.79 -9.28 -0.15
C GLU A 288 10.56 -10.77 0.08
N VAL A 289 10.85 -11.58 -0.93
CA VAL A 289 10.75 -13.04 -0.86
C VAL A 289 12.14 -13.60 -0.55
N THR A 290 12.25 -14.34 0.55
CA THR A 290 13.51 -14.95 0.98
C THR A 290 13.72 -16.33 0.37
N ASN A 291 12.64 -17.06 0.06
CA ASN A 291 12.69 -18.33 -0.64
C ASN A 291 12.70 -18.12 -2.16
N MET A 292 13.88 -17.83 -2.70
CA MET A 292 14.18 -17.58 -4.12
C MET A 292 14.01 -18.79 -5.06
N LYS A 293 13.09 -19.70 -4.75
CA LYS A 293 12.65 -20.79 -5.63
C LYS A 293 11.48 -20.34 -6.48
N LYS A 294 11.36 -20.93 -7.67
CA LYS A 294 10.15 -20.80 -8.47
C LYS A 294 8.92 -21.16 -7.62
N GLY A 295 7.85 -20.41 -7.81
CA GLY A 295 6.71 -20.46 -6.91
C GLY A 295 5.56 -19.62 -7.44
N ARG A 296 4.55 -19.45 -6.59
CA ARG A 296 3.32 -18.72 -6.89
C ARG A 296 3.08 -17.69 -5.81
N LEU A 297 2.60 -16.52 -6.22
CA LEU A 297 1.95 -15.63 -5.28
C LEU A 297 0.59 -16.23 -4.91
N VAL A 298 0.25 -16.20 -3.63
CA VAL A 298 -1.04 -16.63 -3.12
C VAL A 298 -1.59 -15.54 -2.22
N ILE A 299 -2.84 -15.16 -2.42
CA ILE A 299 -3.56 -14.23 -1.55
C ILE A 299 -4.72 -15.00 -0.92
N GLN A 300 -4.83 -14.94 0.39
CA GLN A 300 -5.87 -15.62 1.15
C GLN A 300 -6.67 -14.59 1.94
N VAL A 301 -7.99 -14.71 1.85
CA VAL A 301 -8.92 -13.75 2.45
C VAL A 301 -10.04 -14.49 3.17
N GLY A 302 -10.17 -14.22 4.46
CA GLY A 302 -11.31 -14.62 5.28
C GLY A 302 -11.95 -13.37 5.85
N THR A 303 -13.15 -13.06 5.40
CA THR A 303 -14.00 -11.97 5.90
C THR A 303 -15.36 -12.56 6.21
N ASN A 304 -16.13 -11.94 7.09
CA ASN A 304 -17.45 -12.45 7.49
C ASN A 304 -18.54 -11.37 7.58
N SER A 305 -18.26 -10.19 7.04
CA SER A 305 -19.24 -9.13 6.87
C SER A 305 -19.36 -8.68 5.42
N GLY A 306 -20.61 -8.51 4.97
CA GLY A 306 -20.94 -7.89 3.69
C GLY A 306 -20.57 -6.40 3.55
N SER A 307 -19.92 -5.80 4.55
CA SER A 307 -19.29 -4.46 4.46
C SER A 307 -17.76 -4.51 4.32
N GLU A 308 -17.14 -5.68 4.49
CA GLU A 308 -15.70 -5.86 4.40
C GLU A 308 -15.31 -6.16 2.96
N TYR A 309 -14.89 -5.14 2.23
CA TYR A 309 -14.37 -5.30 0.88
C TYR A 309 -12.87 -5.03 0.85
N ALA A 310 -12.17 -5.86 0.10
CA ALA A 310 -10.83 -5.55 -0.37
C ALA A 310 -10.81 -5.55 -1.91
N PHE A 311 -10.21 -4.53 -2.48
CA PHE A 311 -9.88 -4.46 -3.90
C PHE A 311 -8.38 -4.61 -4.07
N ILE A 312 -7.95 -5.57 -4.87
CA ILE A 312 -6.55 -5.90 -5.11
C ILE A 312 -6.22 -5.52 -6.55
N ASP A 313 -5.10 -4.83 -6.75
CA ASP A 313 -4.66 -4.33 -8.04
C ASP A 313 -3.13 -4.20 -8.12
N ASP A 314 -2.61 -3.95 -9.32
CA ASP A 314 -1.21 -3.60 -9.63
C ASP A 314 -0.15 -4.56 -9.03
N ILE A 315 -0.41 -5.86 -9.17
CA ILE A 315 0.52 -6.91 -8.71
C ILE A 315 1.72 -6.96 -9.64
N VAL A 316 2.92 -6.82 -9.08
CA VAL A 316 4.19 -6.95 -9.80
C VAL A 316 5.13 -7.85 -9.02
N ILE A 317 5.68 -8.86 -9.70
CA ILE A 317 6.73 -9.74 -9.19
C ILE A 317 7.98 -9.46 -10.02
N GLY A 318 9.10 -9.14 -9.38
CA GLY A 318 10.34 -8.92 -10.12
C GLY A 318 11.60 -9.18 -9.32
N GLY A 319 12.68 -9.38 -10.05
CA GLY A 319 14.00 -9.69 -9.50
C GLY A 319 14.94 -8.49 -9.46
N VAL A 320 15.85 -8.50 -8.49
CA VAL A 320 16.97 -7.55 -8.39
C VAL A 320 18.28 -8.31 -8.56
N GLU A 321 19.24 -7.76 -9.31
CA GLU A 321 20.57 -8.36 -9.57
C GLU A 321 21.63 -8.01 -8.52
#